data_AF-A0A914TL12-F1
#
_entry.id   AF-A0A914TL12-F1
#
_cell.length_a   1.000
_cell.length_b   1.000
_cell.length_c   1.000
_cell.angle_alpha   90.00
_cell.angle_beta   90.00
_cell.angle_gamma   90.00
#
_symmetry.space_group_name_H-M   'P 1'
#
loop_
_entity.id
_entity.type
_entity.pdbx_description
1 polymer ?
#
loop_
_entity_poly.entity_id
_entity_poly.type
_entity_poly.pdbx_seq_one_letter_code
_entity_poly.pdbx_strand_id
1 'polypeptide(L)'
;MRLPDPPVFDKVAHYPSVCYLPPDSGMCPSSNTIPSDEDGVLISEKLDVRYYFDITTTECYPFGVQNCGGNENRFKTLNDCQETCRMK
;
A
#
# COMPACT_ATOMS: atom_id res chain seq x y z
N MET A 1 -6.29 -33.03 36.51
CA MET A 1 -6.79 -32.63 35.17
C MET A 1 -5.69 -31.86 34.50
N ARG A 2 -5.16 -32.31 33.35
CA ARG A 2 -4.20 -31.52 32.56
C ARG A 2 -4.98 -30.43 31.83
N LEU A 3 -4.58 -29.17 32.01
CA LEU A 3 -5.07 -28.09 31.17
C LEU A 3 -4.55 -28.32 29.74
N PRO A 4 -5.36 -28.04 28.71
CA PRO A 4 -4.87 -28.07 27.33
C PRO A 4 -3.72 -27.08 27.18
N ASP A 5 -2.67 -27.51 26.47
CA ASP A 5 -1.54 -26.64 26.19
C ASP A 5 -2.04 -25.39 25.44
N PRO A 6 -1.49 -24.20 25.75
CA PRO A 6 -1.86 -22.97 25.07
C PRO A 6 -1.66 -23.14 23.56
N PRO A 7 -2.53 -22.54 22.72
CA PRO A 7 -2.41 -22.63 21.28
C PRO A 7 -1.00 -22.20 20.86
N VAL A 8 -0.27 -23.13 20.25
CA VAL A 8 1.04 -22.85 19.65
C VAL A 8 0.76 -22.00 18.42
N PHE A 9 1.03 -20.70 18.53
CA PHE A 9 1.03 -19.81 17.37
C PHE A 9 2.23 -20.20 16.50
N ASP A 10 1.98 -21.09 15.52
CA ASP A 10 2.99 -21.50 14.57
C ASP A 10 3.62 -20.28 13.90
N LYS A 11 4.94 -20.17 14.07
CA LYS A 11 5.90 -19.27 13.41
C LYS A 11 5.35 -17.90 13.02
N VAL A 12 5.70 -16.89 13.82
CA VAL A 12 5.55 -15.48 13.43
C VAL A 12 6.21 -15.27 12.08
N ALA A 13 5.41 -15.08 11.03
CA ALA A 13 5.90 -14.71 9.72
C ALA A 13 6.56 -13.35 9.85
N HIS A 14 7.87 -13.32 9.69
CA HIS A 14 8.62 -12.07 9.62
C HIS A 14 8.58 -11.63 8.17
N TYR A 15 8.26 -10.37 7.94
CA TYR A 15 8.32 -9.74 6.62
C TYR A 15 9.37 -8.62 6.65
N PRO A 16 9.88 -8.16 5.50
CA PRO A 16 10.62 -6.90 5.46
C PRO A 16 9.80 -5.76 6.07
N SER A 17 10.47 -4.78 6.70
CA SER A 17 9.81 -3.65 7.36
C SER A 17 8.84 -2.88 6.44
N VAL A 18 9.19 -2.75 5.16
CA VAL A 18 8.35 -2.13 4.14
C VAL A 18 6.97 -2.79 4.02
N CYS A 19 6.87 -4.10 4.21
CA CYS A 19 5.63 -4.86 4.04
C CYS A 19 4.65 -4.65 5.20
N TYR A 20 5.11 -4.07 6.33
CA TYR A 20 4.25 -3.71 7.46
C TYR A 20 3.64 -2.31 7.32
N LEU A 21 4.06 -1.52 6.34
CA LEU A 21 3.53 -0.17 6.16
C LEU A 21 2.09 -0.24 5.60
N PRO A 22 1.16 0.60 6.10
CA PRO A 22 -0.22 0.60 5.59
C PRO A 22 -0.27 1.11 4.15
N PRO A 23 -1.32 0.78 3.36
CA PRO A 23 -1.51 1.41 2.06
C PRO A 23 -1.73 2.91 2.22
N ASP A 24 -0.85 3.71 1.62
CA ASP A 24 -0.97 5.17 1.58
C ASP A 24 -1.08 5.60 0.13
N SER A 25 -2.20 6.19 -0.26
CA SER A 25 -2.46 6.66 -1.63
C SER A 25 -1.63 7.89 -2.03
N GLY A 26 -0.96 8.57 -1.09
CA GLY A 26 -0.05 9.68 -1.39
C GLY A 26 -0.74 10.84 -2.12
N MET A 27 -1.94 11.18 -1.67
CA MET A 27 -2.79 12.22 -2.25
C MET A 27 -2.07 13.57 -2.28
N CYS A 28 -2.10 14.24 -3.44
CA CYS A 28 -1.59 15.60 -3.56
C CYS A 28 -2.53 16.56 -2.80
N PRO A 29 -2.01 17.60 -2.12
CA PRO A 29 -2.87 18.67 -1.66
C PRO A 29 -3.53 19.29 -2.89
N SER A 30 -4.86 19.32 -2.93
CA SER A 30 -5.60 20.07 -3.94
C SER A 30 -5.25 21.55 -3.74
N SER A 31 -4.24 22.05 -4.44
CA SER A 31 -3.97 23.48 -4.47
C SER A 31 -5.11 24.14 -5.23
N ASN A 32 -6.18 24.48 -4.52
CA ASN A 32 -7.08 25.53 -4.94
C ASN A 32 -6.27 26.83 -4.94
N THR A 33 -5.60 27.09 -6.06
CA THR A 33 -5.15 28.44 -6.43
C THR A 33 -5.87 28.79 -7.72
N ILE A 34 -7.05 29.41 -7.59
CA ILE A 34 -7.59 30.33 -8.60
C ILE A 34 -7.49 31.71 -7.94
N PRO A 35 -6.77 32.66 -8.54
CA PRO A 35 -7.27 33.50 -9.63
C PRO A 35 -6.26 33.56 -10.79
N SER A 36 -6.60 33.68 -12.06
CA SER A 36 -7.70 34.37 -12.73
C SER A 36 -7.57 34.02 -14.22
N ASP A 37 -8.70 33.85 -14.89
CA ASP A 37 -8.87 33.82 -16.34
C ASP A 37 -8.43 32.55 -17.10
N GLU A 38 -9.37 32.13 -17.95
CA GLU A 38 -9.30 31.18 -19.09
C GLU A 38 -8.87 29.71 -18.88
N ASP A 39 -9.84 28.82 -19.14
CA ASP A 39 -9.74 27.37 -19.30
C ASP A 39 -9.38 26.53 -18.06
N GLY A 40 -10.37 26.38 -17.18
CA GLY A 40 -10.36 25.41 -16.08
C GLY A 40 -10.27 23.97 -16.58
N VAL A 41 -9.04 23.50 -16.79
CA VAL A 41 -8.73 22.08 -17.00
C VAL A 41 -8.97 21.36 -15.67
N LEU A 42 -9.94 20.44 -15.64
CA LEU A 42 -9.99 19.45 -14.58
C LEU A 42 -8.72 18.62 -14.72
N ILE A 43 -7.74 18.85 -13.83
CA ILE A 43 -6.63 17.92 -13.71
C ILE A 43 -7.25 16.57 -13.32
N SER A 44 -7.43 15.71 -14.31
CA SER A 44 -7.77 14.32 -14.11
C SER A 44 -6.76 13.80 -13.11
N GLU A 45 -7.19 13.57 -11.86
CA GLU A 45 -6.35 13.03 -10.80
C GLU A 45 -5.82 11.69 -11.29
N LYS A 46 -4.65 11.71 -11.95
CA LYS A 46 -4.09 10.55 -12.61
C LYS A 46 -3.60 9.60 -11.53
N LEU A 47 -4.49 8.69 -11.15
CA LEU A 47 -4.16 7.61 -10.25
C LEU A 47 -3.37 6.56 -11.02
N ASP A 48 -2.12 6.34 -10.63
CA ASP A 48 -1.38 5.19 -11.08
C ASP A 48 -1.79 3.97 -10.24
N VAL A 49 -2.00 2.83 -10.89
CA VAL A 49 -2.27 1.58 -10.18
C VAL A 49 -0.95 1.03 -9.65
N ARG A 50 -0.92 0.75 -8.34
CA ARG A 50 0.19 0.12 -7.62
C ARG A 50 -0.33 -1.04 -6.79
N TYR A 51 0.57 -1.83 -6.23
CA TYR A 51 0.24 -2.96 -5.36
C TYR A 51 0.83 -2.72 -3.97
N TYR A 52 0.08 -3.05 -2.93
CA TYR A 52 0.57 -3.06 -1.55
C TYR A 52 0.43 -4.47 -0.98
N PHE A 53 1.30 -4.83 -0.05
CA PHE A 53 1.22 -6.09 0.68
C PHE A 53 0.35 -5.93 1.93
N ASP A 54 -0.60 -6.83 2.10
CA ASP A 54 -1.45 -6.95 3.28
C ASP A 54 -0.94 -8.12 4.14
N ILE A 55 -0.35 -7.81 5.30
CA ILE A 55 0.17 -8.82 6.23
C ILE A 55 -0.92 -9.68 6.88
N THR A 56 -2.16 -9.19 6.90
CA THR A 56 -3.30 -9.87 7.51
C THR A 56 -3.84 -10.96 6.60
N THR A 57 -3.89 -10.71 5.29
CA THR A 57 -4.28 -11.72 4.30
C THR A 57 -3.09 -12.44 3.68
N THR A 58 -1.88 -11.92 3.86
CA THR A 58 -0.62 -12.39 3.25
C THR A 58 -0.62 -12.31 1.72
N GLU A 59 -1.36 -11.36 1.17
CA GLU A 59 -1.53 -11.16 -0.28
C GLU A 59 -1.21 -9.72 -0.72
N CYS A 60 -1.04 -9.52 -2.02
CA CYS A 60 -0.83 -8.21 -2.63
C CYS A 60 -2.10 -7.73 -3.32
N TYR A 61 -2.56 -6.52 -3.00
CA TYR A 61 -3.76 -5.95 -3.59
C TYR A 61 -3.48 -4.67 -4.39
N PRO A 62 -4.19 -4.45 -5.51
CA PRO A 62 -4.06 -3.22 -6.28
C PRO A 62 -4.71 -2.04 -5.55
N PHE A 63 -4.10 -0.87 -5.63
CA PHE A 63 -4.66 0.39 -5.14
C PHE A 63 -4.23 1.58 -6.01
N GLY A 64 -5.03 2.64 -5.98
CA GLY A 64 -4.78 3.86 -6.74
C GLY A 64 -3.91 4.83 -5.96
N VAL A 65 -2.92 5.41 -6.64
CA VAL A 65 -1.99 6.33 -6.02
C VAL A 65 -1.76 7.62 -6.78
N GLN A 66 -1.57 8.69 -6.03
CA GLN A 66 -1.00 9.93 -6.54
C GLN A 66 0.50 9.97 -6.19
N ASN A 67 1.28 10.72 -6.98
CA ASN A 67 2.74 10.77 -6.88
C ASN A 67 3.24 11.96 -6.02
N CYS A 68 2.48 12.37 -4.99
CA CYS A 68 2.82 13.51 -4.12
C CYS A 68 3.20 13.11 -2.68
N GLY A 69 3.27 11.80 -2.41
CA GLY A 69 3.60 11.26 -1.09
C GLY A 69 3.49 9.74 -1.12
N GLY A 70 3.12 9.15 0.01
CA GLY A 70 3.03 7.71 0.17
C GLY A 70 4.24 7.11 0.86
N ASN A 71 4.19 5.79 1.03
CA ASN A 71 5.28 5.01 1.59
C ASN A 71 5.76 3.93 0.60
N GLU A 72 6.78 3.17 1.01
CA GLU A 72 7.44 2.19 0.16
C GLU A 72 6.64 0.88 -0.05
N ASN A 73 5.53 0.65 0.67
CA ASN A 73 4.62 -0.48 0.40
C ASN A 73 3.76 -0.19 -0.83
N ARG A 74 4.44 0.02 -1.96
CA ARG A 74 3.89 0.53 -3.21
C ARG A 74 4.71 -0.01 -4.38
N PHE A 75 4.33 -1.19 -4.83
CA PHE A 75 4.99 -1.91 -5.91
C PHE A 75 4.35 -1.62 -7.26
N LYS A 76 5.13 -1.69 -8.34
CA LYS A 76 4.63 -1.42 -9.71
C LYS A 76 3.85 -2.61 -10.27
N THR A 77 4.25 -3.81 -9.90
CA THR A 77 3.62 -5.06 -10.35
C THR A 77 3.27 -5.94 -9.16
N LEU A 78 2.29 -6.83 -9.36
CA LEU A 78 1.95 -7.85 -8.38
C LEU A 78 3.13 -8.78 -8.09
N ASN A 79 3.93 -9.11 -9.11
CA ASN A 79 5.10 -9.97 -8.96
C ASN A 79 6.15 -9.33 -8.05
N ASP A 80 6.47 -8.05 -8.24
CA ASP A 80 7.44 -7.35 -7.39
C ASP A 80 7.00 -7.32 -5.91
N CYS A 81 5.71 -7.09 -5.67
CA CYS A 81 5.13 -7.11 -4.33
C CYS A 81 5.27 -8.50 -3.68
N GLN A 82 4.96 -9.55 -4.44
CA GLN A 82 5.08 -10.93 -3.95
C GLN A 82 6.53 -11.32 -3.75
N GLU A 83 7.44 -11.04 -4.67
CA GLU A 83 8.87 -11.34 -4.51
C GLU A 83 9.50 -10.61 -3.33
N THR A 84 9.03 -9.39 -3.03
CA THR A 84 9.54 -8.61 -1.90
C THR A 84 8.98 -9.09 -0.57
N CYS A 85 7.65 -9.25 -0.48
CA CYS A 85 6.95 -9.42 0.79
C CYS A 85 6.46 -10.84 1.05
N ARG A 86 6.22 -11.63 0.01
CA ARG A 86 5.84 -13.05 0.16
C ARG A 86 7.13 -13.84 0.38
N MET A 87 7.62 -13.81 1.62
CA MET A 87 8.80 -14.55 2.06
C MET A 87 8.76 -16.02 1.59
N LYS A 88 9.95 -16.55 1.26
CA LYS A 88 10.23 -17.99 1.23
C LYS A 88 10.20 -18.60 2.62
#